data_AF-A0A7G3ZEN4-F1
#
_entry.id   AF-A0A7G3ZEN4-F1
#
_cell.length_a   1.000
_cell.length_b   1.000
_cell.length_c   1.000
_cell.angle_alpha   90.00
_cell.angle_beta   90.00
_cell.angle_gamma   90.00
#
_symmetry.space_group_name_H-M   'P 1'
#
loop_
_entity.id
_entity.type
_entity.pdbx_description
1 polymer ?
#
loop_
_entity_poly.entity_id
_entity_poly.type
_entity_poly.pdbx_seq_one_letter_code
_entity_poly.pdbx_strand_id
1 'polypeptide(L)'
;MLKYHMPGYSGYGVQYSPFFDNRLAVVSGSNFGLVGNGKLFILDIDPQGNICESNSFLTQDCLFDVAWNELHENQVLVAQGDGSLRLFDVKLNQYPIAIFMEHQKEVFSCNWNLLTKNTFVSSSWDGSVKIWSPTRKESLLTLVPRSLEPASRVDQVRNIPMSNQKNHLDITRNKNCIYQAQFSPHDPNLVMCCSGKSYITLFDLRQAATPQNQRSFLAHSGFEALTCDFNKYRPHTIATGGVDNVIRIWDLRMTNRSSSPSVCVNEIVGGHELAVRKVSWSPHHSNILLSTSYDMTCAVWQDFSYSDKRHTGRTNGIDPNRGCRFRFAQHSEFVYGADWSLWGQPGFIASAAWDGNVFIWNAFR
;
A
#
# COMPACT_ATOMS: atom_id res chain seq x y z
N MET A 1 -0.83 -20.17 -15.33
CA MET A 1 -0.31 -19.59 -14.07
C MET A 1 1.18 -19.81 -14.07
N LEU A 2 1.96 -18.76 -13.81
CA LEU A 2 3.41 -18.83 -13.72
C LEU A 2 3.81 -18.77 -12.24
N LYS A 3 4.94 -19.37 -11.89
CA LYS A 3 5.42 -19.44 -10.50
C LYS A 3 6.94 -19.20 -10.45
N TYR A 4 7.37 -18.40 -9.48
CA TYR A 4 8.75 -18.29 -9.02
C TYR A 4 8.80 -18.51 -7.52
N HIS A 5 9.87 -19.12 -7.01
CA HIS A 5 10.05 -19.34 -5.57
C HIS A 5 11.32 -18.64 -5.08
N MET A 6 11.18 -17.84 -4.02
CA MET A 6 12.23 -17.09 -3.34
C MET A 6 12.68 -17.89 -2.09
N PRO A 7 13.75 -18.70 -2.17
CA PRO A 7 14.11 -19.63 -1.11
C PRO A 7 14.52 -18.88 0.17
N GLY A 8 13.80 -19.11 1.27
CA GLY A 8 14.09 -18.53 2.59
C GLY A 8 13.61 -17.08 2.77
N TYR A 9 12.87 -16.52 1.80
CA TYR A 9 12.36 -15.16 1.84
C TYR A 9 10.84 -15.14 1.71
N SER A 10 10.20 -14.21 2.41
CA SER A 10 8.76 -13.95 2.36
C SER A 10 8.48 -12.69 1.56
N GLY A 11 7.58 -12.74 0.59
CA GLY A 11 7.23 -11.60 -0.27
C GLY A 11 6.36 -10.58 0.44
N TYR A 12 6.74 -9.30 0.34
CA TYR A 12 6.03 -8.16 0.96
C TYR A 12 5.40 -7.21 -0.05
N GLY A 13 6.08 -7.00 -1.17
CA GLY A 13 5.65 -6.09 -2.23
C GLY A 13 6.07 -6.64 -3.58
N VAL A 14 5.21 -6.45 -4.58
CA VAL A 14 5.49 -6.78 -5.98
C VAL A 14 4.95 -5.65 -6.83
N GLN A 15 5.69 -5.27 -7.86
CA GLN A 15 5.26 -4.25 -8.83
C GLN A 15 5.79 -4.54 -10.23
N TYR A 16 4.92 -4.44 -11.24
CA TYR A 16 5.34 -4.49 -12.64
C TYR A 16 6.14 -3.26 -13.02
N SER A 17 7.09 -3.43 -13.94
CA SER A 17 7.83 -2.31 -14.51
C SER A 17 6.89 -1.44 -15.38
N PRO A 18 6.93 -0.11 -15.20
CA PRO A 18 6.21 0.81 -16.08
C PRO A 18 6.91 1.03 -17.43
N PHE A 19 8.02 0.34 -17.72
CA PHE A 19 8.77 0.46 -18.98
C PHE A 19 8.92 -0.85 -19.73
N PHE A 20 9.07 -1.97 -19.00
CA PHE A 20 9.26 -3.30 -19.57
C PHE A 20 8.02 -4.16 -19.27
N ASP A 21 7.40 -4.71 -20.31
CA ASP A 21 6.15 -5.47 -20.21
C ASP A 21 6.30 -6.84 -19.51
N ASN A 22 7.50 -7.40 -19.57
CA ASN A 22 7.83 -8.70 -19.03
C ASN A 22 8.62 -8.66 -17.71
N ARG A 23 8.84 -7.47 -17.12
CA ARG A 23 9.64 -7.30 -15.90
C ARG A 23 8.80 -6.92 -14.69
N LEU A 24 9.13 -7.48 -13.54
CA LEU A 24 8.60 -7.08 -12.25
C LEU A 24 9.70 -7.08 -11.17
N ALA A 25 9.49 -6.27 -10.14
CA ALA A 25 10.33 -6.26 -8.94
C ALA A 25 9.54 -6.84 -7.77
N VAL A 26 10.21 -7.63 -6.94
CA VAL A 26 9.64 -8.20 -5.71
C VAL A 26 10.57 -7.88 -4.55
N VAL A 27 10.01 -7.32 -3.48
CA VAL A 27 10.71 -7.10 -2.22
C VAL A 27 10.30 -8.14 -1.22
N SER A 28 11.28 -8.56 -0.43
CA SER A 28 11.11 -9.66 0.51
C SER A 28 11.95 -9.47 1.77
N GLY A 29 11.63 -10.24 2.80
CA GLY A 29 12.36 -10.33 4.05
C GLY A 29 12.54 -11.77 4.49
N SER A 30 13.69 -12.11 5.06
CA SER A 30 13.90 -13.41 5.70
C SER A 30 13.04 -13.57 6.94
N ASN A 31 12.78 -14.81 7.37
CA ASN A 31 12.03 -15.12 8.59
C ASN A 31 10.70 -14.35 8.68
N PHE A 32 9.88 -14.42 7.63
CA PHE A 32 8.59 -13.72 7.54
C PHE A 32 8.70 -12.20 7.65
N GLY A 33 9.87 -11.62 7.31
CA GLY A 33 10.14 -10.19 7.40
C GLY A 33 10.20 -9.64 8.83
N LEU A 34 10.32 -10.52 9.83
CA LEU A 34 10.42 -10.14 11.24
C LEU A 34 11.85 -9.80 11.65
N VAL A 35 12.83 -10.51 11.07
CA VAL A 35 14.25 -10.34 11.39
C VAL A 35 15.14 -10.89 10.27
N GLY A 36 16.26 -10.20 10.06
CA GLY A 36 17.32 -10.62 9.15
C GLY A 36 17.32 -9.80 7.86
N ASN A 37 17.87 -10.37 6.81
CA ASN A 37 18.11 -9.65 5.58
C ASN A 37 16.84 -9.48 4.74
N GLY A 38 16.74 -8.32 4.10
CA GLY A 38 15.83 -8.12 2.99
C GLY A 38 16.50 -8.49 1.68
N LYS A 39 15.70 -8.80 0.67
CA LYS A 39 16.18 -9.03 -0.69
C LYS A 39 15.21 -8.47 -1.72
N LEU A 40 15.75 -7.66 -2.63
CA LEU A 40 15.06 -7.17 -3.81
C LEU A 40 15.37 -8.12 -4.96
N PHE A 41 14.33 -8.70 -5.56
CA PHE A 41 14.41 -9.57 -6.72
C PHE A 41 13.91 -8.81 -7.94
N ILE A 42 14.66 -8.86 -9.04
CA ILE A 42 14.22 -8.38 -10.35
C ILE A 42 13.95 -9.61 -11.22
N LEU A 43 12.68 -9.83 -11.54
CA LEU A 43 12.22 -11.01 -12.25
C LEU A 43 11.76 -10.62 -13.66
N ASP A 44 12.21 -11.39 -14.64
CA ASP A 44 11.78 -11.29 -16.04
C ASP A 44 10.98 -12.53 -16.44
N ILE A 45 9.98 -12.34 -17.30
CA ILE A 45 9.17 -13.41 -17.87
C ILE A 45 9.72 -13.70 -19.27
N ASP A 46 10.16 -14.94 -19.48
CA ASP A 46 10.65 -15.38 -20.79
C ASP A 46 9.49 -15.62 -21.79
N PRO A 47 9.77 -15.69 -23.10
CA PRO A 47 8.74 -15.98 -24.11
C PRO A 47 8.07 -17.36 -23.95
N GLN A 48 8.68 -18.28 -23.21
CA GLN A 48 8.14 -19.60 -22.90
C GLN A 48 7.21 -19.59 -21.69
N GLY A 49 7.10 -18.46 -20.99
CA GLY A 49 6.28 -18.28 -19.80
C GLY A 49 6.96 -18.71 -18.49
N ASN A 50 8.27 -18.87 -18.45
CA ASN A 50 9.00 -19.07 -17.19
C ASN A 50 9.37 -17.72 -16.58
N ILE A 51 9.37 -17.67 -15.25
CA ILE A 51 9.87 -16.51 -14.50
C ILE A 51 11.33 -16.78 -14.15
N CYS A 52 12.22 -15.87 -14.53
CA CYS A 52 13.65 -15.95 -14.28
C CYS A 52 14.13 -14.76 -13.45
N GLU A 53 15.04 -14.99 -12.51
CA GLU A 53 15.73 -13.92 -11.78
C GLU A 53 16.83 -13.32 -12.67
N SER A 54 16.65 -12.05 -13.04
CA SER A 54 17.61 -11.31 -13.86
C SER A 54 18.69 -10.64 -13.00
N ASN A 55 18.31 -10.14 -11.83
CA ASN A 55 19.22 -9.54 -10.85
C ASN A 55 18.60 -9.58 -9.45
N SER A 56 19.42 -9.45 -8.41
CA SER A 56 18.93 -9.26 -7.06
C SER A 56 19.91 -8.52 -6.14
N PHE A 57 19.36 -7.86 -5.13
CA PHE A 57 20.11 -7.03 -4.19
C PHE A 57 19.78 -7.43 -2.76
N LEU A 58 20.80 -7.79 -1.99
CA LEU A 58 20.67 -8.11 -0.57
C LEU A 58 20.79 -6.83 0.27
N THR A 59 19.89 -6.66 1.22
CA THR A 59 19.88 -5.52 2.16
C THR A 59 20.10 -5.97 3.60
N GLN A 60 20.55 -5.04 4.43
CA GLN A 60 20.87 -5.33 5.83
C GLN A 60 19.64 -5.73 6.64
N ASP A 61 18.49 -5.14 6.32
CA ASP A 61 17.21 -5.40 6.98
C ASP A 61 16.12 -5.69 5.94
N CYS A 62 14.98 -6.21 6.41
CA CYS A 62 13.84 -6.62 5.61
C CYS A 62 13.27 -5.47 4.76
N LEU A 63 12.75 -5.82 3.58
CA LEU A 63 12.14 -4.88 2.65
C LEU A 63 10.62 -5.04 2.66
N PHE A 64 9.90 -3.92 2.71
CA PHE A 64 8.45 -3.91 2.94
C PHE A 64 7.62 -3.41 1.76
N ASP A 65 8.18 -2.57 0.89
CA ASP A 65 7.49 -2.10 -0.32
C ASP A 65 8.49 -1.74 -1.43
N VAL A 66 7.99 -1.65 -2.65
CA VAL A 66 8.78 -1.38 -3.86
C VAL A 66 8.04 -0.41 -4.78
N ALA A 67 8.78 0.54 -5.36
CA ALA A 67 8.27 1.47 -6.36
C ALA A 67 9.29 1.68 -7.48
N TRP A 68 8.91 1.39 -8.73
CA TRP A 68 9.70 1.77 -9.89
C TRP A 68 9.75 3.29 -10.06
N ASN A 69 10.90 3.80 -10.53
CA ASN A 69 11.04 5.20 -10.88
C ASN A 69 10.32 5.48 -12.20
N GLU A 70 9.26 6.29 -12.17
CA GLU A 70 8.44 6.63 -13.34
C GLU A 70 9.14 7.52 -14.40
N LEU A 71 10.34 8.03 -14.10
CA LEU A 71 11.19 8.77 -15.07
C LEU A 71 12.35 7.94 -15.61
N HIS A 72 12.69 6.81 -14.99
CA HIS A 72 13.92 6.09 -15.31
C HIS A 72 13.73 4.56 -15.28
N GLU A 73 13.82 3.95 -16.46
CA GLU A 73 13.53 2.53 -16.72
C GLU A 73 14.33 1.53 -15.86
N ASN A 74 15.55 1.87 -15.46
CA ASN A 74 16.44 0.97 -14.72
C ASN A 74 16.43 1.23 -13.22
N GLN A 75 15.65 2.19 -12.71
CA GLN A 75 15.70 2.57 -11.29
C GLN A 75 14.49 2.08 -10.52
N VAL A 76 14.75 1.51 -9.34
CA VAL A 76 13.74 0.96 -8.44
C VAL A 76 14.04 1.37 -7.00
N LEU A 77 13.02 1.88 -6.32
CA LEU A 77 13.05 2.29 -4.92
C LEU A 77 12.51 1.18 -4.04
N VAL A 78 13.14 0.96 -2.89
CA VAL A 78 12.67 0.04 -1.87
C VAL A 78 12.53 0.73 -0.52
N ALA A 79 11.51 0.32 0.24
CA ALA A 79 11.30 0.70 1.62
C ALA A 79 11.85 -0.39 2.55
N GLN A 80 12.69 -0.01 3.52
CA GLN A 80 13.40 -0.94 4.41
C GLN A 80 12.99 -0.77 5.89
N GLY A 81 13.14 -1.84 6.67
CA GLY A 81 12.84 -1.88 8.11
C GLY A 81 13.71 -1.00 8.99
N ASP A 82 14.91 -0.61 8.53
CA ASP A 82 15.84 0.25 9.29
C ASP A 82 15.46 1.74 9.26
N GLY A 83 14.33 2.10 8.65
CA GLY A 83 13.90 3.49 8.45
C GLY A 83 14.50 4.15 7.20
N SER A 84 15.32 3.44 6.43
CA SER A 84 15.86 3.95 5.16
C SER A 84 14.97 3.61 3.97
N LEU A 85 15.02 4.47 2.96
CA LEU A 85 14.64 4.11 1.60
C LEU A 85 15.91 4.04 0.75
N ARG A 86 15.95 3.07 -0.17
CA ARG A 86 17.12 2.84 -1.02
C ARG A 86 16.73 2.79 -2.47
N LEU A 87 17.41 3.57 -3.31
CA LEU A 87 17.21 3.58 -4.75
C LEU A 87 18.30 2.74 -5.40
N PHE A 88 17.92 1.73 -6.18
CA PHE A 88 18.82 0.86 -6.92
C PHE A 88 18.73 1.15 -8.41
N ASP A 89 19.87 0.98 -9.10
CA ASP A 89 19.88 0.83 -10.55
C ASP A 89 20.06 -0.66 -10.85
N VAL A 90 19.10 -1.24 -11.59
CA VAL A 90 19.02 -2.65 -11.94
C VAL A 90 20.20 -3.12 -12.81
N LYS A 91 20.91 -2.20 -13.48
CA LYS A 91 22.13 -2.53 -14.24
C LYS A 91 23.38 -2.66 -13.36
N LEU A 92 23.31 -2.23 -12.10
CA LEU A 92 24.36 -2.43 -11.11
C LEU A 92 24.10 -3.70 -10.30
N ASN A 93 25.10 -4.21 -9.57
CA ASN A 93 25.02 -5.55 -8.97
C ASN A 93 24.95 -5.58 -7.44
N GLN A 94 25.31 -4.49 -6.75
CA GLN A 94 25.60 -4.62 -5.30
C GLN A 94 25.06 -3.50 -4.41
N TYR A 95 25.23 -2.24 -4.81
CA TYR A 95 24.92 -1.12 -3.92
C TYR A 95 23.83 -0.22 -4.48
N PRO A 96 23.00 0.38 -3.62
CA PRO A 96 22.06 1.40 -4.05
C PRO A 96 22.81 2.64 -4.52
N ILE A 97 22.22 3.35 -5.47
CA ILE A 97 22.72 4.63 -5.99
C ILE A 97 22.37 5.81 -5.07
N ALA A 98 21.33 5.67 -4.25
CA ALA A 98 20.97 6.66 -3.23
C ALA A 98 20.34 5.99 -1.99
N ILE A 99 20.54 6.62 -0.83
CA ILE A 99 19.95 6.22 0.46
C ILE A 99 19.30 7.47 1.06
N PHE A 100 18.04 7.37 1.43
CA PHE A 100 17.24 8.41 2.06
C PHE A 100 16.92 7.96 3.49
N MET A 101 17.45 8.66 4.49
CA MET A 101 17.39 8.22 5.88
C MET A 101 16.97 9.36 6.80
N GLU A 102 15.66 9.51 6.98
CA GLU A 102 15.08 10.43 7.97
C GLU A 102 13.99 9.79 8.84
N HIS A 103 13.39 8.68 8.39
CA HIS A 103 12.40 7.99 9.21
C HIS A 103 13.09 7.34 10.41
N GLN A 104 12.41 7.35 11.55
CA GLN A 104 12.95 6.84 12.82
C GLN A 104 12.61 5.38 13.08
N LYS A 105 11.75 4.81 12.23
CA LYS A 105 11.20 3.47 12.33
C LYS A 105 10.95 2.91 10.93
N GLU A 106 10.55 1.64 10.87
CA GLU A 106 10.23 0.86 9.68
C GLU A 106 9.43 1.68 8.64
N VAL A 107 9.90 1.67 7.39
CA VAL A 107 9.17 2.28 6.27
C VAL A 107 8.29 1.19 5.63
N PHE A 108 6.97 1.33 5.74
CA PHE A 108 6.02 0.31 5.28
C PHE A 108 5.58 0.45 3.84
N SER A 109 5.59 1.68 3.29
CA SER A 109 5.23 1.90 1.90
C SER A 109 6.09 2.95 1.23
N CYS A 110 6.28 2.79 -0.06
CA CYS A 110 6.88 3.79 -0.93
C CYS A 110 6.13 3.79 -2.27
N ASN A 111 5.71 4.96 -2.76
CA ASN A 111 4.96 5.07 -4.01
C ASN A 111 5.44 6.29 -4.81
N TRP A 112 5.55 6.13 -6.12
CA TRP A 112 5.99 7.20 -7.01
C TRP A 112 4.84 8.12 -7.42
N ASN A 113 5.12 9.40 -7.68
CA ASN A 113 4.13 10.32 -8.23
C ASN A 113 3.94 10.05 -9.73
N LEU A 114 2.76 9.57 -10.13
CA LEU A 114 2.49 9.21 -11.53
C LEU A 114 2.34 10.43 -12.47
N LEU A 115 2.04 11.61 -11.91
CA LEU A 115 1.76 12.83 -12.68
C LEU A 115 3.03 13.67 -12.87
N THR A 116 3.71 14.03 -11.80
CA THR A 116 4.94 14.84 -11.90
C THR A 116 6.18 13.99 -12.15
N LYS A 117 6.15 12.72 -11.74
CA LYS A 117 7.21 11.70 -11.91
C LYS A 117 8.57 12.04 -11.30
N ASN A 118 8.76 13.24 -10.77
CA ASN A 118 10.01 13.69 -10.13
C ASN A 118 10.00 13.56 -8.60
N THR A 119 8.93 13.02 -8.02
CA THR A 119 8.80 12.87 -6.57
C THR A 119 8.25 11.50 -6.21
N PHE A 120 8.56 11.06 -5.00
CA PHE A 120 7.99 9.86 -4.39
C PHE A 120 7.59 10.13 -2.94
N VAL A 121 6.69 9.30 -2.42
CA VAL A 121 6.16 9.38 -1.07
C VAL A 121 6.54 8.12 -0.31
N SER A 122 6.85 8.26 0.97
CA SER A 122 7.08 7.15 1.91
C SER A 122 6.17 7.28 3.13
N SER A 123 5.82 6.14 3.74
CA SER A 123 5.10 6.10 5.02
C SER A 123 5.80 5.18 6.01
N SER A 124 5.81 5.55 7.29
CA SER A 124 6.55 4.84 8.33
C SER A 124 5.72 4.58 9.59
N TRP A 125 6.18 3.61 10.39
CA TRP A 125 5.73 3.40 11.75
C TRP A 125 6.04 4.58 12.69
N ASP A 126 6.92 5.50 12.31
CA ASP A 126 7.16 6.72 13.09
C ASP A 126 5.95 7.68 13.11
N GLY A 127 4.92 7.40 12.30
CA GLY A 127 3.69 8.20 12.21
C GLY A 127 3.76 9.35 11.23
N SER A 128 4.80 9.40 10.40
CA SER A 128 4.99 10.41 9.38
C SER A 128 4.90 9.83 7.96
N VAL A 129 4.54 10.72 7.05
CA VAL A 129 4.59 10.54 5.61
C VAL A 129 5.58 11.56 5.08
N LYS A 130 6.55 11.15 4.26
CA LYS A 130 7.57 12.06 3.72
C LYS A 130 7.51 12.09 2.20
N ILE A 131 7.74 13.27 1.64
CA ILE A 131 7.84 13.49 0.19
C ILE A 131 9.29 13.77 -0.15
N TRP A 132 9.76 13.13 -1.21
CA TRP A 132 11.17 13.14 -1.58
C TRP A 132 11.35 13.49 -3.05
N SER A 133 12.54 13.98 -3.38
CA SER A 133 13.05 14.02 -4.75
C SER A 133 14.20 13.02 -4.85
N PRO A 134 14.30 12.19 -5.89
CA PRO A 134 15.40 11.25 -6.04
C PRO A 134 16.77 11.94 -6.17
N THR A 135 16.79 13.23 -6.52
CA THR A 135 18.00 14.05 -6.65
C THR A 135 18.46 14.70 -5.36
N ARG A 136 17.71 14.58 -4.25
CA ARG A 136 18.00 15.24 -2.96
C ARG A 136 18.04 14.22 -1.83
N LYS A 137 19.02 14.33 -0.95
CA LYS A 137 19.12 13.45 0.23
C LYS A 137 18.03 13.71 1.27
N GLU A 138 17.73 14.98 1.51
CA GLU A 138 16.70 15.42 2.45
C GLU A 138 15.31 15.42 1.79
N SER A 139 14.29 15.15 2.60
CA SER A 139 12.89 15.22 2.22
C SER A 139 12.47 16.65 1.87
N LEU A 140 11.54 16.76 0.93
CA LEU A 140 10.93 18.03 0.54
C LEU A 140 9.90 18.48 1.56
N LEU A 141 9.14 17.53 2.11
CA LEU A 141 8.04 17.80 3.03
C LEU A 141 7.82 16.60 3.95
N THR A 142 7.51 16.89 5.22
CA THR A 142 7.02 15.89 6.18
C THR A 142 5.56 16.20 6.52
N LEU A 143 4.69 15.21 6.30
CA LEU A 143 3.26 15.23 6.56
C LEU A 143 2.98 14.32 7.77
N VAL A 144 2.16 14.78 8.70
CA VAL A 144 1.79 14.01 9.90
C VAL A 144 0.28 13.99 10.03
N PRO A 145 -0.37 12.82 9.91
CA PRO A 145 -1.81 12.69 10.12
C PRO A 145 -2.18 13.09 11.54
N ARG A 146 -3.02 14.11 11.69
CA ARG A 146 -3.58 14.49 13.01
C ARG A 146 -5.06 14.14 13.04
N SER A 147 -5.48 13.45 14.10
CA SER A 147 -6.91 13.22 14.35
C SER A 147 -7.56 14.54 14.75
N LEU A 148 -8.78 14.78 14.27
CA LEU A 148 -9.62 15.91 14.66
C LEU A 148 -10.40 15.65 15.95
N GLU A 149 -10.26 14.46 16.55
CA GLU A 149 -10.85 14.23 17.87
C GLU A 149 -10.25 15.23 18.87
N PRO A 150 -11.07 16.03 19.57
CA PRO A 150 -10.57 16.84 20.66
C PRO A 150 -9.91 15.87 21.62
N ALA A 151 -8.64 16.12 21.97
CA ALA A 151 -7.88 15.31 22.91
C ALA A 151 -8.81 14.88 24.05
N SER A 152 -9.25 13.62 24.02
CA SER A 152 -10.16 13.12 25.02
C SER A 152 -9.47 13.32 26.36
N ARG A 153 -10.21 13.77 27.38
CA ARG A 153 -9.74 14.07 28.75
C ARG A 153 -9.18 12.85 29.52
N VAL A 154 -8.48 11.94 28.85
CA VAL A 154 -7.93 10.69 29.40
C VAL A 154 -6.44 10.83 29.73
N ASP A 155 -5.75 11.87 29.24
CA ASP A 155 -4.31 12.07 29.50
C ASP A 155 -3.98 12.79 30.83
N GLN A 156 -4.85 12.69 31.84
CA GLN A 156 -4.53 13.11 33.23
C GLN A 156 -4.45 11.93 34.21
N VAL A 157 -4.18 10.71 33.72
CA VAL A 157 -3.63 9.70 34.62
C VAL A 157 -2.20 10.13 34.92
N ARG A 158 -1.93 10.58 36.15
CA ARG A 158 -0.57 10.78 36.65
C ARG A 158 0.24 9.55 36.25
N ASN A 159 1.25 9.73 35.39
CA ASN A 159 2.22 8.68 35.11
C ASN A 159 2.88 8.29 36.45
N ILE A 160 2.42 7.19 37.05
CA ILE A 160 3.07 6.59 38.19
C ILE A 160 4.22 5.77 37.61
N PRO A 161 5.48 6.15 37.83
CA PRO A 161 6.61 5.40 37.29
C PRO A 161 6.72 4.08 38.08
N MET A 162 6.07 3.03 37.59
CA MET A 162 6.18 1.67 38.15
C MET A 162 7.49 0.97 37.76
N SER A 163 8.42 1.66 37.08
CA SER A 163 9.77 1.15 36.84
C SER A 163 10.79 2.29 36.69
N ASN A 164 12.06 2.00 36.97
CA ASN A 164 13.19 2.92 36.76
C ASN A 164 13.51 3.21 35.28
N GLN A 165 12.70 2.72 34.33
CA GLN A 165 12.81 3.13 32.93
C GLN A 165 12.18 4.51 32.77
N LYS A 166 13.02 5.49 32.40
CA LYS A 166 12.61 6.91 32.24
C LYS A 166 11.53 7.15 31.17
N ASN A 167 11.22 6.15 30.32
CA ASN A 167 10.19 6.23 29.30
C ASN A 167 9.36 4.93 29.30
N HIS A 168 8.23 4.91 29.99
CA HIS A 168 7.17 3.96 29.64
C HIS A 168 6.57 4.44 28.32
N LEU A 169 6.71 3.63 27.26
CA LEU A 169 6.04 3.88 25.99
C LEU A 169 4.53 3.72 26.23
N ASP A 170 3.80 4.84 26.23
CA ASP A 170 2.33 4.83 26.21
C ASP A 170 1.84 3.80 25.17
N ILE A 171 1.10 2.78 25.62
CA ILE A 171 0.55 1.72 24.77
C ILE A 171 -0.37 2.32 23.68
N THR A 172 -0.92 3.51 23.91
CA THR A 172 -1.70 4.32 22.96
C THR A 172 -0.87 4.93 21.82
N ARG A 173 0.47 5.03 21.93
CA ARG A 173 1.35 5.46 20.82
C ARG A 173 1.56 4.39 19.76
N ASN A 174 1.28 3.11 20.04
CA ASN A 174 1.48 2.03 19.06
C ASN A 174 0.52 2.07 17.88
N LYS A 175 -0.56 2.88 17.93
CA LYS A 175 -1.49 3.07 16.80
C LYS A 175 -1.09 4.17 15.82
N ASN A 176 0.09 4.78 15.98
CA ASN A 176 0.54 5.86 15.08
C ASN A 176 1.02 5.34 13.71
N CYS A 177 1.08 4.03 13.46
CA CYS A 177 1.59 3.46 12.20
C CYS A 177 0.87 4.05 10.98
N ILE A 178 1.64 4.44 9.96
CA ILE A 178 1.09 4.75 8.63
C ILE A 178 1.47 3.61 7.68
N TYR A 179 0.49 2.77 7.37
CA TYR A 179 0.72 1.52 6.62
C TYR A 179 0.92 1.73 5.12
N GLN A 180 0.20 2.68 4.53
CA GLN A 180 0.30 2.99 3.10
C GLN A 180 0.06 4.48 2.87
N ALA A 181 0.87 5.08 1.99
CA ALA A 181 0.64 6.41 1.45
C ALA A 181 0.80 6.41 -0.07
N GLN A 182 -0.05 7.18 -0.76
CA GLN A 182 -0.07 7.26 -2.22
C GLN A 182 -0.36 8.68 -2.70
N PHE A 183 0.22 9.05 -3.84
CA PHE A 183 -0.21 10.21 -4.61
C PHE A 183 -1.53 9.91 -5.33
N SER A 184 -2.35 10.95 -5.48
CA SER A 184 -3.49 10.87 -6.38
C SER A 184 -3.00 10.78 -7.83
N PRO A 185 -3.52 9.83 -8.64
CA PRO A 185 -3.26 9.79 -10.08
C PRO A 185 -4.00 10.90 -10.84
N HIS A 186 -4.79 11.75 -10.16
CA HIS A 186 -5.61 12.81 -10.77
C HIS A 186 -5.21 14.24 -10.37
N ASP A 187 -4.58 14.42 -9.20
CA ASP A 187 -4.08 15.72 -8.73
C ASP A 187 -2.67 15.54 -8.14
N PRO A 188 -1.61 16.17 -8.69
CA PRO A 188 -0.25 15.99 -8.22
C PRO A 188 -0.01 16.54 -6.80
N ASN A 189 -0.93 17.35 -6.29
CA ASN A 189 -0.85 17.97 -4.97
C ASN A 189 -1.69 17.23 -3.92
N LEU A 190 -2.27 16.09 -4.23
CA LEU A 190 -3.08 15.32 -3.29
C LEU A 190 -2.36 14.04 -2.90
N VAL A 191 -2.13 13.86 -1.60
CA VAL A 191 -1.55 12.63 -1.02
C VAL A 191 -2.57 12.02 -0.06
N MET A 192 -2.78 10.71 -0.14
CA MET A 192 -3.60 9.95 0.79
C MET A 192 -2.72 9.04 1.64
N CYS A 193 -3.09 8.82 2.89
CA CYS A 193 -2.52 7.75 3.69
C CYS A 193 -3.53 7.07 4.61
N CYS A 194 -3.25 5.82 4.99
CA CYS A 194 -4.02 5.05 5.96
C CYS A 194 -3.23 4.81 7.25
N SER A 195 -3.92 4.91 8.39
CA SER A 195 -3.30 4.82 9.72
C SER A 195 -3.88 3.69 10.57
N GLY A 196 -3.05 3.17 11.49
CA GLY A 196 -3.46 2.28 12.58
C GLY A 196 -4.53 2.87 13.51
N LYS A 197 -4.80 4.17 13.46
CA LYS A 197 -5.93 4.81 14.16
C LYS A 197 -7.28 4.60 13.48
N SER A 198 -7.37 3.82 12.40
CA SER A 198 -8.59 3.61 11.60
C SER A 198 -8.97 4.76 10.67
N TYR A 199 -8.13 5.80 10.61
CA TYR A 199 -8.38 6.98 9.79
C TYR A 199 -7.67 6.91 8.44
N ILE A 200 -8.33 7.46 7.43
CA ILE A 200 -7.71 7.85 6.17
C ILE A 200 -7.54 9.36 6.19
N THR A 201 -6.35 9.84 5.84
CA THR A 201 -6.02 11.25 5.79
C THR A 201 -5.61 11.64 4.38
N LEU A 202 -6.21 12.72 3.88
CA LEU A 202 -5.88 13.37 2.61
C LEU A 202 -5.16 14.68 2.88
N PHE A 203 -4.01 14.89 2.25
CA PHE A 203 -3.20 16.10 2.35
C PHE A 203 -3.21 16.89 1.05
N ASP A 204 -3.42 18.20 1.14
CA ASP A 204 -3.22 19.13 0.03
C ASP A 204 -1.84 19.80 0.16
N LEU A 205 -0.92 19.47 -0.76
CA LEU A 205 0.47 19.91 -0.73
C LEU A 205 0.65 21.41 -1.02
N ARG A 206 -0.39 22.09 -1.53
CA ARG A 206 -0.36 23.53 -1.80
C ARG A 206 -0.56 24.35 -0.52
N GLN A 207 -1.17 23.75 0.49
CA GLN A 207 -1.47 24.42 1.75
C GLN A 207 -0.29 24.24 2.71
N ALA A 208 0.07 25.30 3.44
CA ALA A 208 1.07 25.22 4.50
C ALA A 208 0.71 24.14 5.51
N ALA A 209 1.69 23.57 6.21
CA ALA A 209 1.52 22.47 7.18
C ALA A 209 0.75 22.87 8.46
N THR A 210 -0.46 23.37 8.30
CA THR A 210 -1.43 23.71 9.35
C THR A 210 -2.45 22.57 9.45
N PRO A 211 -3.20 22.42 10.57
CA PRO A 211 -4.25 21.41 10.69
C PRO A 211 -5.33 21.45 9.59
N GLN A 212 -5.40 22.54 8.81
CA GLN A 212 -6.34 22.74 7.70
C GLN A 212 -5.87 22.09 6.40
N ASN A 213 -4.58 21.74 6.28
CA ASN A 213 -4.00 21.13 5.08
C ASN A 213 -4.38 19.65 4.90
N GLN A 214 -5.11 19.09 5.87
CA GLN A 214 -5.49 17.69 5.88
C GLN A 214 -6.99 17.52 6.10
N ARG A 215 -7.54 16.45 5.54
CA ARG A 215 -8.90 15.99 5.77
C ARG A 215 -8.86 14.52 6.16
N SER A 216 -9.34 14.23 7.35
CA SER A 216 -9.35 12.87 7.90
C SER A 216 -10.77 12.38 8.09
N PHE A 217 -11.02 11.10 7.82
CA PHE A 217 -12.28 10.44 8.14
C PHE A 217 -12.04 9.01 8.65
N LEU A 218 -12.95 8.54 9.49
CA LEU A 218 -12.91 7.18 10.05
C LEU A 218 -13.34 6.17 8.97
N ALA A 219 -12.48 5.19 8.67
CA ALA A 219 -12.73 4.24 7.59
C ALA A 219 -13.01 2.80 8.07
N HIS A 220 -12.46 2.36 9.20
CA HIS A 220 -12.55 0.96 9.63
C HIS A 220 -13.01 0.81 11.09
N SER A 221 -13.99 1.60 11.52
CA SER A 221 -14.69 1.45 12.83
C SER A 221 -13.78 1.29 14.06
N GLY A 222 -12.60 1.92 14.06
CA GLY A 222 -11.61 1.85 15.15
C GLY A 222 -10.54 0.75 15.00
N PHE A 223 -10.69 -0.15 14.02
CA PHE A 223 -9.69 -1.12 13.59
C PHE A 223 -8.66 -0.48 12.64
N GLU A 224 -7.46 -1.04 12.58
CA GLU A 224 -6.37 -0.48 11.78
C GLU A 224 -6.69 -0.49 10.28
N ALA A 225 -6.48 0.65 9.61
CA ALA A 225 -6.60 0.77 8.16
C ALA A 225 -5.24 0.46 7.53
N LEU A 226 -5.12 -0.69 6.86
CA LEU A 226 -3.85 -1.24 6.39
C LEU A 226 -3.52 -0.81 4.95
N THR A 227 -4.53 -0.46 4.17
CA THR A 227 -4.34 -0.17 2.75
C THR A 227 -5.38 0.83 2.24
N CYS A 228 -4.95 1.64 1.27
CA CYS A 228 -5.80 2.59 0.56
C CYS A 228 -5.29 2.75 -0.87
N ASP A 229 -6.22 2.88 -1.83
CA ASP A 229 -5.86 3.08 -3.23
C ASP A 229 -6.88 3.97 -3.97
N PHE A 230 -6.36 4.87 -4.81
CA PHE A 230 -7.18 5.72 -5.67
C PHE A 230 -7.69 4.94 -6.89
N ASN A 231 -8.96 5.15 -7.22
CA ASN A 231 -9.48 4.66 -8.48
C ASN A 231 -8.76 5.34 -9.64
N LYS A 232 -8.29 4.56 -10.62
CA LYS A 232 -7.46 5.05 -11.73
C LYS A 232 -8.22 5.90 -12.75
N TYR A 233 -9.56 5.93 -12.68
CA TYR A 233 -10.44 6.61 -13.64
C TYR A 233 -11.45 7.58 -13.01
N ARG A 234 -11.77 7.40 -11.72
CA ARG A 234 -12.77 8.19 -10.97
C ARG A 234 -12.04 9.07 -9.93
N PRO A 235 -11.85 10.37 -10.19
CA PRO A 235 -10.98 11.23 -9.36
C PRO A 235 -11.34 11.34 -7.88
N HIS A 236 -12.60 11.10 -7.54
CA HIS A 236 -13.10 11.20 -6.18
C HIS A 236 -13.39 9.84 -5.56
N THR A 237 -13.04 8.72 -6.21
CA THR A 237 -13.31 7.39 -5.67
C THR A 237 -12.04 6.75 -5.15
N ILE A 238 -12.10 6.23 -3.94
CA ILE A 238 -11.01 5.48 -3.31
C ILE A 238 -11.54 4.17 -2.73
N ALA A 239 -10.66 3.17 -2.60
CA ALA A 239 -10.93 1.95 -1.86
C ALA A 239 -10.01 1.85 -0.64
N THR A 240 -10.50 1.25 0.44
CA THR A 240 -9.75 1.03 1.68
C THR A 240 -9.97 -0.37 2.20
N GLY A 241 -8.97 -0.93 2.87
CA GLY A 241 -9.01 -2.25 3.52
C GLY A 241 -8.33 -2.19 4.89
N GLY A 242 -8.79 -3.03 5.82
CA GLY A 242 -8.31 -3.01 7.19
C GLY A 242 -8.46 -4.33 7.95
N VAL A 243 -8.19 -4.25 9.25
CA VAL A 243 -8.24 -5.38 10.20
C VAL A 243 -9.67 -5.83 10.52
N ASP A 244 -10.68 -5.06 10.13
CA ASP A 244 -12.09 -5.45 10.25
C ASP A 244 -12.57 -6.40 9.13
N ASN A 245 -11.67 -6.85 8.25
CA ASN A 245 -11.93 -7.77 7.13
C ASN A 245 -12.85 -7.20 6.04
N VAL A 246 -13.09 -5.89 6.05
CA VAL A 246 -14.01 -5.21 5.12
C VAL A 246 -13.23 -4.40 4.09
N ILE A 247 -13.71 -4.41 2.84
CA ILE A 247 -13.29 -3.45 1.82
C ILE A 247 -14.37 -2.38 1.69
N ARG A 248 -13.99 -1.11 1.81
CA ARG A 248 -14.90 0.04 1.66
C ARG A 248 -14.52 0.89 0.47
N ILE A 249 -15.53 1.39 -0.23
CA ILE A 249 -15.39 2.31 -1.35
C ILE A 249 -16.02 3.64 -0.95
N TRP A 250 -15.28 4.72 -1.17
CA TRP A 250 -15.65 6.05 -0.70
C TRP A 250 -15.72 7.03 -1.87
N ASP A 251 -16.64 8.00 -1.78
CA ASP A 251 -16.60 9.21 -2.60
C ASP A 251 -16.05 10.38 -1.76
N LEU A 252 -14.88 10.87 -2.14
CA LEU A 252 -14.16 11.96 -1.48
C LEU A 252 -14.92 13.29 -1.49
N ARG A 253 -15.96 13.46 -2.29
CA ARG A 253 -16.85 14.63 -2.22
C ARG A 253 -17.88 14.51 -1.11
N MET A 254 -18.16 13.28 -0.66
CA MET A 254 -19.18 12.94 0.33
C MET A 254 -18.59 12.59 1.70
N THR A 255 -17.28 12.60 1.87
CA THR A 255 -16.65 12.48 3.20
C THR A 255 -16.83 13.82 3.95
N ASN A 256 -17.28 13.89 5.19
CA ASN A 256 -17.55 15.22 5.77
C ASN A 256 -16.29 15.82 6.46
N ARG A 257 -16.18 17.16 6.53
CA ARG A 257 -15.13 17.87 7.31
C ARG A 257 -15.50 18.00 8.80
N SER A 258 -16.76 17.74 9.15
CA SER A 258 -17.33 17.84 10.49
C SER A 258 -18.14 16.57 10.83
N SER A 259 -18.57 16.46 12.09
CA SER A 259 -19.14 15.30 12.83
C SER A 259 -20.26 14.44 12.20
N SER A 260 -20.60 14.60 10.94
CA SER A 260 -21.45 13.65 10.21
C SER A 260 -20.63 12.48 9.66
N PRO A 261 -21.15 11.25 9.67
CA PRO A 261 -20.43 10.09 9.14
C PRO A 261 -20.10 10.29 7.66
N SER A 262 -18.87 9.97 7.27
CA SER A 262 -18.48 9.97 5.87
C SER A 262 -19.28 8.92 5.11
N VAL A 263 -19.80 9.27 3.93
CA VAL A 263 -20.66 8.35 3.17
C VAL A 263 -19.78 7.34 2.45
N CYS A 264 -19.77 6.12 2.96
CA CYS A 264 -19.30 4.93 2.26
C CYS A 264 -20.28 4.64 1.11
N VAL A 265 -19.84 4.69 -0.14
CA VAL A 265 -20.70 4.45 -1.31
C VAL A 265 -20.93 2.97 -1.57
N ASN A 266 -20.02 2.11 -1.10
CA ASN A 266 -20.15 0.67 -1.22
C ASN A 266 -19.28 -0.04 -0.18
N GLU A 267 -19.76 -1.17 0.31
CA GLU A 267 -19.09 -1.98 1.32
C GLU A 267 -19.11 -3.46 0.92
N ILE A 268 -17.95 -4.10 0.94
CA ILE A 268 -17.78 -5.53 0.68
C ILE A 268 -17.44 -6.19 2.03
N VAL A 269 -18.48 -6.51 2.79
CA VAL A 269 -18.36 -7.26 4.06
C VAL A 269 -18.24 -8.74 3.76
N GLY A 270 -17.54 -9.53 4.58
CA GLY A 270 -17.54 -11.01 4.46
C GLY A 270 -16.93 -11.55 3.17
N GLY A 271 -16.10 -10.74 2.50
CA GLY A 271 -15.33 -11.15 1.34
C GLY A 271 -14.00 -11.82 1.71
N HIS A 272 -13.40 -11.42 2.82
CA HIS A 272 -12.20 -12.03 3.39
C HIS A 272 -12.47 -12.48 4.82
N GLU A 273 -11.76 -13.51 5.26
CA GLU A 273 -11.91 -14.08 6.61
C GLU A 273 -10.98 -13.42 7.63
N LEU A 274 -9.89 -12.83 7.15
CA LEU A 274 -8.89 -12.12 7.95
C LEU A 274 -8.57 -10.74 7.33
N ALA A 275 -7.70 -9.99 7.99
CA ALA A 275 -7.40 -8.60 7.67
C ALA A 275 -7.00 -8.41 6.20
N VAL A 276 -7.56 -7.37 5.56
CA VAL A 276 -7.25 -7.03 4.17
C VAL A 276 -5.95 -6.24 4.13
N ARG A 277 -4.90 -6.84 3.57
CA ARG A 277 -3.53 -6.29 3.61
C ARG A 277 -3.26 -5.29 2.48
N LYS A 278 -3.81 -5.53 1.29
CA LYS A 278 -3.67 -4.65 0.13
C LYS A 278 -4.98 -4.57 -0.64
N VAL A 279 -5.32 -3.38 -1.13
CA VAL A 279 -6.34 -3.14 -2.15
C VAL A 279 -5.70 -2.41 -3.32
N SER A 280 -6.08 -2.74 -4.56
CA SER A 280 -5.58 -2.09 -5.77
C SER A 280 -6.63 -2.08 -6.87
N TRP A 281 -7.03 -0.89 -7.31
CA TRP A 281 -7.92 -0.69 -8.45
C TRP A 281 -7.24 -1.13 -9.75
N SER A 282 -8.02 -1.78 -10.62
CA SER A 282 -7.55 -2.17 -11.93
C SER A 282 -7.12 -0.95 -12.75
N PRO A 283 -5.94 -0.99 -13.38
CA PRO A 283 -5.48 0.06 -14.30
C PRO A 283 -6.18 -0.04 -15.67
N HIS A 284 -7.08 -0.99 -15.87
CA HIS A 284 -7.82 -1.24 -17.12
C HIS A 284 -9.33 -1.02 -16.99
N HIS A 285 -9.89 -1.10 -15.78
CA HIS A 285 -11.33 -1.01 -15.55
C HIS A 285 -11.66 -0.18 -14.31
N SER A 286 -12.58 0.78 -14.44
CA SER A 286 -12.96 1.70 -13.35
C SER A 286 -13.78 1.06 -12.23
N ASN A 287 -14.29 -0.16 -12.42
CA ASN A 287 -15.17 -0.88 -11.50
C ASN A 287 -14.61 -2.23 -11.06
N ILE A 288 -13.33 -2.53 -11.31
CA ILE A 288 -12.68 -3.75 -10.86
C ILE A 288 -11.57 -3.40 -9.88
N LEU A 289 -11.50 -4.11 -8.75
CA LEU A 289 -10.43 -3.98 -7.78
C LEU A 289 -9.93 -5.35 -7.31
N LEU A 290 -8.66 -5.40 -6.93
CA LEU A 290 -7.98 -6.54 -6.35
C LEU A 290 -7.82 -6.31 -4.85
N SER A 291 -7.88 -7.38 -4.07
CA SER A 291 -7.45 -7.39 -2.68
C SER A 291 -6.62 -8.61 -2.34
N THR A 292 -5.77 -8.47 -1.32
CA THR A 292 -5.04 -9.56 -0.68
C THR A 292 -5.32 -9.54 0.82
N SER A 293 -5.23 -10.70 1.47
CA SER A 293 -5.55 -10.85 2.88
C SER A 293 -4.61 -11.83 3.59
N TYR A 294 -4.59 -11.72 4.92
CA TYR A 294 -4.01 -12.73 5.80
C TYR A 294 -4.77 -14.05 5.78
N ASP A 295 -5.93 -14.15 5.12
CA ASP A 295 -6.61 -15.42 4.83
C ASP A 295 -5.94 -16.23 3.72
N MET A 296 -4.74 -15.82 3.30
CA MET A 296 -3.91 -16.50 2.29
C MET A 296 -4.52 -16.45 0.87
N THR A 297 -5.53 -15.61 0.64
CA THR A 297 -6.17 -15.46 -0.68
C THR A 297 -5.96 -14.10 -1.30
N CYS A 298 -5.96 -14.07 -2.64
CA CYS A 298 -6.26 -12.86 -3.41
C CYS A 298 -7.70 -12.96 -3.92
N ALA A 299 -8.40 -11.83 -4.00
CA ALA A 299 -9.74 -11.79 -4.57
C ALA A 299 -9.89 -10.59 -5.52
N VAL A 300 -10.63 -10.81 -6.59
CA VAL A 300 -10.98 -9.79 -7.58
C VAL A 300 -12.46 -9.48 -7.43
N TRP A 301 -12.79 -8.20 -7.29
CA TRP A 301 -14.13 -7.72 -7.03
C TRP A 301 -14.60 -6.79 -8.12
N GLN A 302 -15.89 -6.85 -8.42
CA GLN A 302 -16.58 -5.82 -9.16
C GLN A 302 -17.30 -4.87 -8.20
N ASP A 303 -17.08 -3.57 -8.36
CA ASP A 303 -17.83 -2.51 -7.71
C ASP A 303 -19.19 -2.34 -8.40
N PHE A 304 -20.27 -2.79 -7.77
CA PHE A 304 -21.62 -2.62 -8.31
C PHE A 304 -22.21 -1.22 -8.10
N SER A 305 -21.59 -0.37 -7.27
CA SER A 305 -22.03 1.02 -7.10
C SER A 305 -21.83 1.86 -8.36
N TYR A 306 -21.08 1.34 -9.33
CA TYR A 306 -20.75 2.01 -10.58
C TYR A 306 -20.86 1.07 -11.78
N SER A 307 -21.73 1.41 -12.73
CA SER A 307 -21.92 0.71 -14.01
C SER A 307 -22.19 1.71 -15.12
N ASP A 308 -21.76 1.41 -16.34
CA ASP A 308 -22.07 2.22 -17.54
C ASP A 308 -21.79 3.72 -17.37
N LYS A 309 -20.66 4.00 -16.71
CA LYS A 309 -20.17 5.36 -16.39
C LYS A 309 -21.09 6.15 -15.44
N ARG A 310 -21.99 5.50 -14.71
CA ARG A 310 -22.96 6.13 -13.79
C ARG A 310 -23.01 5.42 -12.44
N HIS A 311 -23.41 6.15 -11.40
CA HIS A 311 -23.70 5.57 -10.09
C HIS A 311 -25.05 4.85 -10.16
N THR A 312 -25.07 3.60 -9.70
CA THR A 312 -26.26 2.73 -9.83
C THR A 312 -27.15 2.76 -8.59
N GLY A 313 -26.62 3.22 -7.45
CA GLY A 313 -27.26 3.08 -6.14
C GLY A 313 -27.30 1.64 -5.60
N ARG A 314 -26.70 0.68 -6.31
CA ARG A 314 -26.56 -0.71 -5.87
C ARG A 314 -25.26 -0.88 -5.08
N THR A 315 -25.25 -1.79 -4.12
CA THR A 315 -24.04 -2.13 -3.34
C THR A 315 -23.70 -3.60 -3.54
N ASN A 316 -22.50 -4.00 -3.14
CA ASN A 316 -22.09 -5.40 -3.20
C ASN A 316 -22.84 -6.27 -2.19
N GLY A 317 -23.44 -5.68 -1.15
CA GLY A 317 -24.22 -6.41 -0.14
C GLY A 317 -25.50 -7.08 -0.66
N ILE A 318 -26.04 -6.64 -1.81
CA ILE A 318 -27.23 -7.27 -2.42
C ILE A 318 -26.89 -8.49 -3.29
N ASP A 319 -25.62 -8.67 -3.65
CA ASP A 319 -25.18 -9.77 -4.50
C ASP A 319 -24.79 -11.00 -3.66
N PRO A 320 -25.26 -12.22 -3.99
CA PRO A 320 -24.91 -13.42 -3.24
C PRO A 320 -23.40 -13.69 -3.14
N ASN A 321 -22.65 -13.34 -4.19
CA ASN A 321 -21.19 -13.48 -4.23
C ASN A 321 -20.46 -12.22 -3.76
N ARG A 322 -21.20 -11.21 -3.29
CA ARG A 322 -20.69 -9.90 -2.85
C ARG A 322 -19.82 -9.22 -3.91
N GLY A 323 -20.11 -9.47 -5.19
CA GLY A 323 -19.34 -9.00 -6.34
C GLY A 323 -17.97 -9.64 -6.51
N CYS A 324 -17.66 -10.75 -5.81
CA CYS A 324 -16.46 -11.54 -6.06
C CYS A 324 -16.53 -12.15 -7.46
N ARG A 325 -15.56 -11.80 -8.30
CA ARG A 325 -15.42 -12.33 -9.66
C ARG A 325 -14.49 -13.53 -9.71
N PHE A 326 -13.43 -13.50 -8.92
CA PHE A 326 -12.43 -14.57 -8.88
C PHE A 326 -11.72 -14.58 -7.52
N ARG A 327 -11.39 -15.78 -7.04
CA ARG A 327 -10.59 -15.98 -5.83
C ARG A 327 -9.40 -16.86 -6.14
N PHE A 328 -8.22 -16.36 -5.86
CA PHE A 328 -6.95 -17.06 -5.98
C PHE A 328 -6.49 -17.55 -4.61
N ALA A 329 -6.46 -18.87 -4.42
CA ALA A 329 -6.13 -19.52 -3.15
C ALA A 329 -4.98 -20.54 -3.30
N GLN A 330 -3.98 -20.21 -4.12
CA GLN A 330 -2.79 -21.06 -4.31
C GLN A 330 -1.64 -20.72 -3.36
N HIS A 331 -1.68 -19.56 -2.71
CA HIS A 331 -0.73 -19.22 -1.67
C HIS A 331 -1.05 -20.02 -0.40
N SER A 332 0.00 -20.47 0.29
CA SER A 332 -0.14 -21.25 1.53
C SER A 332 0.12 -20.45 2.80
N GLU A 333 0.37 -19.14 2.67
CA GLU A 333 0.69 -18.21 3.75
C GLU A 333 0.14 -16.81 3.40
N PHE A 334 0.27 -15.86 4.34
CA PHE A 334 -0.26 -14.50 4.20
C PHE A 334 0.16 -13.81 2.90
N VAL A 335 -0.81 -13.32 2.13
CA VAL A 335 -0.55 -12.60 0.89
C VAL A 335 -0.41 -11.12 1.16
N TYR A 336 0.79 -10.60 0.95
CA TYR A 336 1.13 -9.20 1.24
C TYR A 336 1.09 -8.32 0.01
N GLY A 337 1.82 -8.71 -1.03
CA GLY A 337 1.98 -7.93 -2.25
C GLY A 337 1.09 -8.46 -3.37
N ALA A 338 0.42 -7.57 -4.10
CA ALA A 338 -0.11 -7.90 -5.40
C ALA A 338 -0.22 -6.66 -6.29
N ASP A 339 -0.04 -6.83 -7.60
CA ASP A 339 -0.07 -5.75 -8.57
C ASP A 339 -0.68 -6.21 -9.90
N TRP A 340 -1.34 -5.28 -10.57
CA TRP A 340 -1.94 -5.52 -11.88
C TRP A 340 -0.88 -5.35 -12.97
N SER A 341 -0.88 -6.24 -13.96
CA SER A 341 -0.09 -6.01 -15.16
C SER A 341 -0.62 -4.78 -15.90
N LEU A 342 0.28 -3.85 -16.20
CA LEU A 342 -0.02 -2.65 -16.98
C LEU A 342 -0.12 -2.96 -18.48
N TRP A 343 0.53 -4.03 -18.91
CA TRP A 343 0.75 -4.36 -20.31
C TRP A 343 0.08 -5.67 -20.72
N GLY A 344 0.01 -5.92 -22.01
CA GLY A 344 -0.55 -7.15 -22.55
C GLY A 344 -2.05 -7.28 -22.35
N GLN A 345 -2.52 -8.53 -22.16
CA GLN A 345 -3.95 -8.79 -21.99
C GLN A 345 -4.42 -8.26 -20.61
N PRO A 346 -5.48 -7.43 -20.57
CA PRO A 346 -6.03 -6.95 -19.31
C PRO A 346 -6.45 -8.11 -18.39
N GLY A 347 -6.05 -8.03 -17.12
CA GLY A 347 -6.44 -8.98 -16.08
C GLY A 347 -5.31 -9.82 -15.51
N PHE A 348 -4.10 -9.77 -16.05
CA PHE A 348 -2.96 -10.42 -15.41
C PHE A 348 -2.58 -9.70 -14.11
N ILE A 349 -2.28 -10.49 -13.08
CA ILE A 349 -1.92 -10.06 -11.73
C ILE A 349 -0.67 -10.83 -11.31
N ALA A 350 0.28 -10.13 -10.67
CA ALA A 350 1.35 -10.74 -9.91
C ALA A 350 1.00 -10.68 -8.41
N SER A 351 1.16 -11.78 -7.69
CA SER A 351 0.97 -11.83 -6.23
C SER A 351 2.18 -12.47 -5.55
N ALA A 352 2.57 -11.92 -4.40
CA ALA A 352 3.69 -12.37 -3.59
C ALA A 352 3.25 -12.53 -2.13
N ALA A 353 3.64 -13.64 -1.52
CA ALA A 353 3.19 -14.00 -0.17
C ALA A 353 4.34 -14.53 0.69
N TRP A 354 4.01 -14.82 1.94
CA TRP A 354 4.95 -15.29 2.96
C TRP A 354 5.45 -16.72 2.75
N ASP A 355 4.83 -17.47 1.85
CA ASP A 355 5.24 -18.80 1.38
C ASP A 355 6.47 -18.74 0.45
N GLY A 356 6.98 -17.54 0.19
CA GLY A 356 8.11 -17.27 -0.70
C GLY A 356 7.76 -17.42 -2.18
N ASN A 357 6.49 -17.62 -2.53
CA ASN A 357 6.09 -17.77 -3.92
C ASN A 357 5.67 -16.41 -4.52
N VAL A 358 6.00 -16.25 -5.79
CA VAL A 358 5.47 -15.23 -6.67
C VAL A 358 4.66 -15.93 -7.74
N PHE A 359 3.37 -15.62 -7.83
CA PHE A 359 2.49 -16.16 -8.86
C PHE A 359 2.09 -15.09 -9.85
N ILE A 360 1.99 -15.47 -11.13
CA ILE A 360 1.35 -14.67 -12.17
C ILE A 360 0.14 -15.43 -12.70
N TRP A 361 -1.03 -14.81 -12.61
CA TRP A 361 -2.31 -15.42 -12.91
C TRP A 361 -3.27 -14.42 -13.56
N ASN A 362 -4.34 -14.93 -14.17
CA ASN A 362 -5.32 -14.10 -14.86
C ASN A 362 -6.60 -14.00 -14.01
N ALA A 363 -7.04 -12.78 -13.75
CA ALA A 363 -8.21 -12.44 -12.94
C ALA A 363 -9.56 -12.93 -13.47
N PHE A 364 -9.64 -13.31 -14.74
CA PHE A 364 -10.90 -13.57 -15.45
C PHE A 364 -11.00 -14.98 -16.03
N ARG A 365 -10.08 -15.89 -15.68
CA ARG A 365 -10.04 -17.26 -16.21
C ARG A 365 -9.85 -18.31 -15.13
#